data_AF-F4Q0P3-F1
#
_entry.id   AF-F4Q0P3-F1
#
_cell.length_a   1.000
_cell.length_b   1.000
_cell.length_c   1.000
_cell.angle_alpha   90.00
_cell.angle_beta   90.00
_cell.angle_gamma   90.00
#
_symmetry.space_group_name_H-M   'P 1'
#
loop_
_entity.id
_entity.type
_entity.pdbx_description
1 polymer ?
#
loop_
_entity_poly.entity_id
_entity_poly.type
_entity_poly.pdbx_seq_one_letter_code
_entity_poly.pdbx_strand_id
1 'polypeptide(L)'
;MEWRDITIQDLERMISKEDWENKLDEVQVSKNDLNNLVMNYLIIQGYKEAAEMFQNESGTKATVDLISIVDRMAIRSAIQRGDIEQGIEIVNDLNPEILDTNPQLYFHLQQQKLIELIKKGMISEALTFAQEELAPQCEENHKFLEELEKTISLLAFDDIAKSPLSSLVEASQRQKTASELNAAILVSQSHDKDPKLPTILKLLQWAQNNLDDKLTFPRLNINNNAELSTIDNNSDSDSMIE
;
A
#
# COMPACT_ATOMS: atom_id res chain seq x y z
N MET A 1 40.71 -2.14 -32.56
CA MET A 1 39.59 -1.19 -32.56
C MET A 1 38.51 -1.78 -33.43
N GLU A 2 37.68 -2.64 -32.84
CA GLU A 2 36.50 -3.17 -33.52
C GLU A 2 35.38 -2.15 -33.35
N TRP A 3 35.09 -1.42 -34.42
CA TRP A 3 33.86 -0.66 -34.52
C TRP A 3 32.76 -1.69 -34.80
N ARG A 4 31.86 -1.90 -33.84
CA ARG A 4 30.62 -2.63 -34.11
C ARG A 4 29.79 -1.77 -35.03
N ASP A 5 29.65 -2.18 -36.29
CA ASP A 5 28.77 -1.54 -37.27
C ASP A 5 27.33 -1.63 -36.74
N ILE A 6 26.81 -0.49 -36.25
CA ILE A 6 25.40 -0.33 -35.90
C ILE A 6 24.60 -0.47 -37.19
N THR A 7 23.73 -1.49 -37.28
CA THR A 7 22.93 -1.67 -38.48
C THR A 7 21.79 -0.65 -38.54
N ILE A 8 21.30 -0.31 -39.75
CA ILE A 8 20.19 0.64 -39.95
C ILE A 8 18.93 0.21 -39.14
N GLN A 9 18.77 -1.09 -38.93
CA GLN A 9 17.69 -1.68 -38.15
C GLN A 9 17.84 -1.45 -36.63
N ASP A 10 19.06 -1.25 -36.14
CA ASP A 10 19.35 -0.88 -34.74
C ASP A 10 19.09 0.62 -34.50
N LEU A 11 19.34 1.46 -35.51
CA LEU A 11 19.01 2.90 -35.49
C LEU A 11 17.49 3.15 -35.50
N GLU A 12 16.71 2.35 -36.23
CA GLU A 12 15.24 2.44 -36.22
C GLU A 12 14.60 2.08 -34.87
N ARG A 13 15.36 1.40 -33.99
CA ARG A 13 14.92 1.00 -32.65
C ARG A 13 15.40 1.93 -31.53
N MET A 14 16.15 2.98 -31.87
CA MET A 14 16.72 3.90 -30.88
C MET A 14 15.98 5.24 -30.93
N ILE A 15 15.35 5.62 -29.82
CA ILE A 15 14.76 6.95 -29.66
C ILE A 15 15.79 7.82 -28.94
N SER A 16 16.18 8.92 -29.58
CA SER A 16 17.11 9.88 -28.98
C SER A 16 16.46 10.60 -27.80
N LYS A 17 17.28 11.17 -26.91
CA LYS A 17 16.79 11.99 -25.79
C LYS A 17 16.00 13.21 -26.27
N GLU A 18 16.46 13.86 -27.34
CA GLU A 18 15.79 15.02 -27.94
C GLU A 18 14.43 14.65 -28.53
N ASP A 19 14.33 13.54 -29.27
CA ASP A 19 13.04 13.06 -29.79
C ASP A 19 12.07 12.66 -28.68
N TRP A 20 12.60 12.12 -27.58
CA TRP A 20 11.81 11.77 -26.40
C TRP A 20 11.28 13.01 -25.67
N GLU A 21 12.12 14.03 -25.47
CA GLU A 21 11.72 15.31 -24.87
C GLU A 21 10.69 16.04 -25.73
N ASN A 22 10.88 16.08 -27.06
CA ASN A 22 9.90 16.67 -27.98
C ASN A 22 8.54 15.96 -27.90
N LYS A 23 8.53 14.61 -27.86
CA LYS A 23 7.30 13.84 -27.67
C LYS A 23 6.67 14.07 -26.29
N LEU A 24 7.48 14.29 -25.26
CA LEU A 24 6.99 14.58 -23.92
C LEU A 24 6.32 15.97 -23.87
N ASP A 25 6.90 16.96 -24.55
CA ASP A 25 6.36 18.32 -24.65
C ASP A 25 5.04 18.38 -25.44
N GLU A 26 4.82 17.45 -26.39
CA GLU A 26 3.53 17.29 -27.08
C GLU A 26 2.42 16.82 -26.13
N VAL A 27 2.74 16.13 -25.03
CA VAL A 27 1.76 15.64 -24.06
C VAL A 27 1.23 16.79 -23.20
N GLN A 28 0.00 17.21 -23.49
CA GLN A 28 -0.68 18.24 -22.72
C GLN A 28 -1.27 17.67 -21.42
N VAL A 29 -0.55 17.85 -20.31
CA VAL A 29 -1.08 17.57 -18.96
C VAL A 29 -1.47 18.87 -18.29
N SER A 30 -2.73 19.00 -17.88
CA SER A 30 -3.17 20.21 -17.20
C SER A 30 -2.62 20.27 -15.77
N LYS A 31 -2.25 21.47 -15.30
CA LYS A 31 -1.86 21.69 -13.90
C LYS A 31 -2.96 21.24 -12.93
N ASN A 32 -4.23 21.38 -13.33
CA ASN A 32 -5.36 20.96 -12.51
C ASN A 32 -5.38 19.43 -12.32
N ASP A 33 -5.09 18.66 -13.37
CA ASP A 33 -5.03 17.20 -13.28
C ASP A 33 -3.88 16.74 -12.36
N LEU A 34 -2.72 17.38 -12.47
CA LEU A 34 -1.59 17.14 -11.57
C LEU A 34 -1.95 17.47 -10.11
N ASN A 35 -2.59 18.61 -9.88
CA ASN A 35 -3.01 19.00 -8.53
C ASN A 35 -4.05 18.01 -7.97
N ASN A 36 -5.01 17.56 -8.79
CA ASN A 36 -5.98 16.55 -8.38
C ASN A 36 -5.31 15.21 -8.04
N LEU A 37 -4.25 14.85 -8.78
CA LEU A 37 -3.48 13.64 -8.52
C LEU A 37 -2.73 13.71 -7.18
N VAL A 38 -2.10 14.85 -6.89
CA VAL A 38 -1.44 15.10 -5.60
C VAL A 38 -2.47 15.11 -4.47
N MET A 39 -3.57 15.84 -4.64
CA MET A 39 -4.66 15.91 -3.64
C MET A 39 -5.23 14.52 -3.34
N ASN A 40 -5.47 13.70 -4.37
CA ASN A 40 -5.92 12.31 -4.22
C ASN A 40 -4.94 11.49 -3.38
N TYR A 41 -3.64 11.63 -3.63
CA TYR A 41 -2.61 10.92 -2.84
C TYR A 41 -2.61 11.37 -1.37
N LEU A 42 -2.61 12.69 -1.12
CA LEU A 42 -2.60 13.23 0.25
C LEU A 42 -3.82 12.77 1.05
N ILE A 43 -5.01 12.79 0.44
CA ILE A 43 -6.25 12.33 1.07
C ILE A 43 -6.20 10.83 1.36
N ILE A 44 -5.84 10.00 0.38
CA ILE A 44 -5.87 8.53 0.55
C ILE A 44 -4.84 8.08 1.59
N GLN A 45 -3.65 8.68 1.61
CA GLN A 45 -2.61 8.38 2.61
C GLN A 45 -2.89 8.96 4.00
N GLY A 46 -3.84 9.90 4.08
CA GLY A 46 -4.24 10.56 5.32
C GLY A 46 -3.25 11.64 5.78
N TYR A 47 -2.68 12.40 4.87
CA TYR A 47 -1.84 13.56 5.17
C TYR A 47 -2.71 14.82 5.25
N LYS A 48 -3.45 14.97 6.34
CA LYS A 48 -4.44 16.05 6.51
C LYS A 48 -3.83 17.44 6.39
N GLU A 49 -2.80 17.74 7.16
CA GLU A 49 -2.20 19.08 7.22
C GLU A 49 -1.63 19.46 5.84
N ALA A 50 -0.99 18.49 5.16
CA ALA A 50 -0.49 18.68 3.81
C ALA A 50 -1.64 18.91 2.82
N ALA A 51 -2.76 18.17 2.93
CA ALA A 51 -3.93 18.38 2.07
C ALA A 51 -4.57 19.77 2.28
N GLU A 52 -4.65 20.24 3.53
CA GLU A 52 -5.17 21.58 3.87
C GLU A 52 -4.28 22.70 3.31
N MET A 53 -2.96 22.61 3.54
CA MET A 53 -2.01 23.57 2.99
C MET A 53 -2.05 23.55 1.45
N PHE A 54 -2.05 22.36 0.85
CA PHE A 54 -2.10 22.19 -0.59
C PHE A 54 -3.40 22.76 -1.18
N GLN A 55 -4.56 22.56 -0.54
CA GLN A 55 -5.83 23.14 -0.97
C GLN A 55 -5.77 24.68 -0.96
N ASN A 56 -5.20 25.27 0.08
CA ASN A 56 -5.09 26.73 0.21
C ASN A 56 -4.16 27.34 -0.84
N GLU A 57 -3.05 26.67 -1.16
CA GLU A 57 -2.07 27.17 -2.14
C GLU A 57 -2.49 26.91 -3.59
N SER A 58 -3.04 25.72 -3.88
CA SER A 58 -3.38 25.30 -5.24
C SER A 58 -4.79 25.70 -5.67
N GLY A 59 -5.68 26.01 -4.72
CA GLY A 59 -7.11 26.21 -4.96
C GLY A 59 -7.88 24.92 -5.32
N THR A 60 -7.20 23.77 -5.35
CA THR A 60 -7.81 22.47 -5.67
C THR A 60 -8.61 21.97 -4.48
N LYS A 61 -9.92 21.86 -4.65
CA LYS A 61 -10.82 21.37 -3.60
C LYS A 61 -10.63 19.87 -3.37
N ALA A 62 -10.58 19.47 -2.11
CA ALA A 62 -10.70 18.07 -1.74
C ALA A 62 -12.05 17.51 -2.19
N THR A 63 -12.04 16.32 -2.78
CA THR A 63 -13.26 15.57 -3.11
C THR A 63 -13.93 14.96 -1.88
N VAL A 64 -13.18 14.88 -0.78
CA VAL A 64 -13.60 14.30 0.50
C VAL A 64 -13.68 15.39 1.54
N ASP A 65 -14.63 15.26 2.45
CA ASP A 65 -14.60 16.02 3.68
C ASP A 65 -13.32 15.70 4.46
N LEU A 66 -12.50 16.72 4.72
CA LEU A 66 -11.24 16.58 5.46
C LEU A 66 -11.45 16.00 6.86
N ILE A 67 -12.68 16.07 7.39
CA ILE A 67 -13.09 15.43 8.64
C ILE A 67 -12.93 13.91 8.56
N SER A 68 -13.28 13.26 7.44
CA SER A 68 -13.14 11.80 7.31
C SER A 68 -11.68 11.33 7.26
N ILE A 69 -10.74 12.24 7.00
CA ILE A 69 -9.30 11.95 7.07
C ILE A 69 -8.87 11.78 8.53
N VAL A 70 -9.39 12.62 9.43
CA VAL A 70 -9.07 12.56 10.87
C VAL A 70 -9.48 11.22 11.44
N ASP A 71 -10.71 10.78 11.14
CA ASP A 71 -11.23 9.51 11.64
C ASP A 71 -10.39 8.33 11.12
N ARG A 72 -10.05 8.33 9.82
CA ARG A 72 -9.17 7.29 9.24
C ARG A 72 -7.77 7.29 9.85
N MET A 73 -7.19 8.46 10.15
CA MET A 73 -5.92 8.56 10.85
C MET A 73 -6.02 8.02 12.28
N ALA A 74 -7.09 8.36 13.00
CA ALA A 74 -7.34 7.90 14.36
C ALA A 74 -7.48 6.37 14.40
N ILE A 75 -8.28 5.81 13.49
CA ILE A 75 -8.45 4.36 13.31
C ILE A 75 -7.08 3.71 13.04
N ARG A 76 -6.33 4.18 12.05
CA ARG A 76 -5.00 3.63 11.73
C ARG A 76 -4.07 3.67 12.95
N SER A 77 -4.07 4.78 13.68
CA SER A 77 -3.23 4.96 14.85
C SER A 77 -3.64 4.02 16.00
N ALA A 78 -4.95 3.82 16.23
CA ALA A 78 -5.46 2.87 17.21
C ALA A 78 -5.01 1.43 16.89
N ILE A 79 -5.22 0.97 15.65
CA ILE A 79 -4.79 -0.36 15.21
C ILE A 79 -3.27 -0.52 15.32
N GLN A 80 -2.49 0.48 14.91
CA GLN A 80 -1.02 0.45 15.00
C GLN A 80 -0.50 0.43 16.44
N ARG A 81 -1.24 0.99 17.40
CA ARG A 81 -0.92 0.88 18.84
C ARG A 81 -1.34 -0.46 19.45
N GLY A 82 -2.14 -1.25 18.75
CA GLY A 82 -2.74 -2.49 19.27
C GLY A 82 -4.03 -2.24 20.05
N ASP A 83 -4.62 -1.05 19.94
CA ASP A 83 -5.92 -0.72 20.52
C ASP A 83 -7.01 -0.98 19.47
N ILE A 84 -7.34 -2.27 19.32
CA ILE A 84 -8.28 -2.71 18.27
C ILE A 84 -9.71 -2.32 18.61
N GLU A 85 -10.07 -2.28 19.89
CA GLU A 85 -11.40 -1.91 20.38
C GLU A 85 -11.73 -0.47 20.02
N GLN A 86 -10.82 0.47 20.32
CA GLN A 86 -10.96 1.86 19.89
C GLN A 86 -11.07 1.98 18.36
N GLY A 87 -10.29 1.19 17.61
CA GLY A 87 -10.38 1.17 16.15
C GLY A 87 -11.77 0.75 15.65
N ILE A 88 -12.37 -0.28 16.24
CA ILE A 88 -13.72 -0.77 15.91
C ILE A 88 -14.78 0.27 16.30
N GLU A 89 -14.67 0.89 17.47
CA GLU A 89 -15.61 1.93 17.94
C GLU A 89 -15.68 3.10 16.95
N ILE A 90 -14.52 3.65 16.57
CA ILE A 90 -14.45 4.79 15.63
C ILE A 90 -15.02 4.39 14.25
N VAL A 91 -14.79 3.16 13.79
CA VAL A 91 -15.35 2.66 12.51
C VAL A 91 -16.86 2.58 12.58
N ASN A 92 -17.41 2.04 13.66
CA ASN A 92 -18.86 1.92 13.83
C ASN A 92 -19.53 3.28 13.96
N ASP A 93 -18.89 4.24 14.63
CA ASP A 93 -19.36 5.63 14.71
C ASP A 93 -19.34 6.31 13.33
N LEU A 94 -18.33 6.01 12.51
CA LEU A 94 -18.20 6.56 11.16
C LEU A 94 -19.23 5.95 10.19
N ASN A 95 -19.32 4.62 10.17
CA ASN A 95 -20.31 3.87 9.39
C ASN A 95 -20.44 2.43 9.94
N PRO A 96 -21.56 2.09 10.60
CA PRO A 96 -21.77 0.77 11.19
C PRO A 96 -21.85 -0.36 10.15
N GLU A 97 -22.22 -0.06 8.90
CA GLU A 97 -22.38 -1.07 7.86
C GLU A 97 -21.04 -1.62 7.34
N ILE A 98 -19.90 -0.95 7.62
CA ILE A 98 -18.58 -1.37 7.09
C ILE A 98 -18.22 -2.78 7.58
N LEU A 99 -18.43 -3.06 8.86
CA LEU A 99 -18.09 -4.35 9.45
C LEU A 99 -19.16 -5.41 9.14
N ASP A 100 -20.43 -5.02 9.09
CA ASP A 100 -21.54 -5.91 8.74
C ASP A 100 -21.45 -6.44 7.30
N THR A 101 -21.01 -5.59 6.37
CA THR A 101 -20.86 -5.95 4.95
C THR A 101 -19.53 -6.64 4.62
N ASN A 102 -18.61 -6.71 5.58
CA ASN A 102 -17.30 -7.34 5.39
C ASN A 102 -16.90 -8.27 6.56
N PRO A 103 -17.48 -9.49 6.61
CA PRO A 103 -17.18 -10.46 7.65
C PRO A 103 -15.70 -10.86 7.73
N GLN A 104 -14.99 -10.83 6.60
CA GLN A 104 -13.55 -11.14 6.57
C GLN A 104 -12.73 -10.06 7.30
N LEU A 105 -13.03 -8.79 7.07
CA LEU A 105 -12.38 -7.69 7.77
C LEU A 105 -12.68 -7.74 9.28
N TYR A 106 -13.93 -8.02 9.63
CA TYR A 106 -14.32 -8.21 11.03
C TYR A 106 -13.51 -9.33 11.69
N PHE A 107 -13.41 -10.49 11.04
CA PHE A 107 -12.59 -11.60 11.51
C PHE A 107 -11.12 -11.20 11.71
N HIS A 108 -10.48 -10.54 10.74
CA HIS A 108 -9.08 -10.11 10.88
C HIS A 108 -8.87 -9.10 12.02
N LEU A 109 -9.85 -8.22 12.29
CA LEU A 109 -9.80 -7.31 13.43
C LEU A 109 -9.88 -8.09 14.76
N GLN A 110 -10.82 -9.03 14.87
CA GLN A 110 -10.94 -9.85 16.09
C GLN A 110 -9.71 -10.76 16.28
N GLN A 111 -9.16 -11.31 15.20
CA GLN A 111 -7.90 -12.05 15.25
C GLN A 111 -6.74 -11.15 15.74
N GLN A 112 -6.64 -9.90 15.26
CA GLN A 112 -5.64 -8.96 15.76
C GLN A 112 -5.83 -8.67 17.25
N LYS A 113 -7.08 -8.53 17.72
CA LYS A 113 -7.38 -8.37 19.15
C LYS A 113 -6.90 -9.57 19.96
N LEU A 114 -7.15 -10.79 19.48
CA LEU A 114 -6.65 -12.01 20.11
C LEU A 114 -5.11 -12.02 20.20
N ILE A 115 -4.41 -11.64 19.11
CA ILE A 115 -2.95 -11.52 19.10
C ILE A 115 -2.47 -10.52 20.17
N GLU A 116 -3.14 -9.37 20.31
CA GLU A 116 -2.76 -8.38 21.34
C GLU A 116 -3.03 -8.88 22.77
N LEU A 117 -4.08 -9.67 23.01
CA LEU A 117 -4.31 -10.32 24.32
C LEU A 117 -3.21 -11.33 24.64
N ILE A 118 -2.83 -12.16 23.65
CA ILE A 118 -1.73 -13.13 23.78
C ILE A 118 -0.42 -12.41 24.12
N LYS A 119 -0.11 -11.31 23.41
CA LYS A 119 1.10 -10.50 23.66
C LYS A 119 1.14 -9.87 25.05
N LYS A 120 -0.01 -9.51 25.60
CA LYS A 120 -0.14 -8.98 26.97
C LYS A 120 -0.04 -10.06 28.05
N GLY A 121 0.04 -11.34 27.67
CA GLY A 121 0.06 -12.48 28.60
C GLY A 121 -1.29 -12.78 29.23
N MET A 122 -2.39 -12.22 28.70
CA MET A 122 -3.76 -12.40 29.20
C MET A 122 -4.36 -13.70 28.63
N ILE A 123 -3.76 -14.84 28.96
CA ILE A 123 -4.08 -16.14 28.33
C ILE A 123 -5.53 -16.56 28.57
N SER A 124 -6.04 -16.41 29.79
CA SER A 124 -7.42 -16.79 30.12
C SER A 124 -8.43 -15.97 29.32
N GLU A 125 -8.23 -14.65 29.23
CA GLU A 125 -9.09 -13.75 28.45
C GLU A 125 -9.00 -14.05 26.95
N ALA A 126 -7.78 -14.29 26.44
CA ALA A 126 -7.55 -14.68 25.05
C ALA A 126 -8.30 -15.99 24.69
N LEU A 127 -8.27 -17.00 25.56
CA LEU A 127 -8.95 -18.27 25.33
C LEU A 127 -10.47 -18.13 25.38
N THR A 128 -11.02 -17.41 26.37
CA THR A 128 -12.46 -17.12 26.44
C THR A 128 -12.91 -16.37 25.19
N PHE A 129 -12.19 -15.33 24.81
CA PHE A 129 -12.49 -14.55 23.61
C PHE A 129 -12.45 -15.40 22.32
N ALA A 130 -11.43 -16.25 22.17
CA ALA A 130 -11.34 -17.14 21.01
C ALA A 130 -12.52 -18.12 20.92
N GLN A 131 -13.00 -18.63 22.07
CA GLN A 131 -14.13 -19.57 22.13
C GLN A 131 -15.48 -18.90 21.89
N GLU A 132 -15.70 -17.72 22.45
CA GLU A 132 -17.00 -17.03 22.39
C GLU A 132 -17.19 -16.29 21.06
N GLU A 133 -16.15 -15.62 20.55
CA GLU A 133 -16.29 -14.69 19.42
C GLU A 133 -15.75 -15.27 18.10
N LEU A 134 -14.60 -15.94 18.12
CA LEU A 134 -13.91 -16.39 16.90
C LEU A 134 -14.31 -17.80 16.46
N ALA A 135 -14.50 -18.74 17.40
CA ALA A 135 -14.84 -20.12 17.07
C ALA A 135 -16.13 -20.25 16.23
N PRO A 136 -17.24 -19.54 16.52
CA PRO A 136 -18.44 -19.61 15.70
C PRO A 136 -18.21 -19.13 14.26
N GLN A 137 -17.34 -18.14 14.05
CA GLN A 137 -17.02 -17.62 12.71
C GLN A 137 -16.15 -18.59 11.90
N CYS A 138 -15.40 -19.48 12.56
CA CYS A 138 -14.55 -20.47 11.91
C CYS A 138 -15.32 -21.73 11.46
N GLU A 139 -16.49 -22.02 12.05
CA GLU A 139 -17.31 -23.17 11.65
C GLU A 139 -17.80 -23.05 10.20
N GLU A 140 -18.05 -21.81 9.75
CA GLU A 140 -18.57 -21.53 8.41
C GLU A 140 -17.47 -21.37 7.36
N ASN A 141 -16.20 -21.18 7.76
CA ASN A 141 -15.10 -20.90 6.83
C ASN A 141 -13.77 -21.56 7.24
N HIS A 142 -13.37 -22.57 6.47
CA HIS A 142 -12.14 -23.32 6.70
C HIS A 142 -10.87 -22.45 6.70
N LYS A 143 -10.82 -21.37 5.92
CA LYS A 143 -9.65 -20.47 5.91
C LYS A 143 -9.49 -19.74 7.24
N PHE A 144 -10.59 -19.31 7.86
CA PHE A 144 -10.57 -18.66 9.16
C PHE A 144 -10.12 -19.62 10.26
N LEU A 145 -10.48 -20.90 10.13
CA LEU A 145 -10.01 -21.94 11.06
C LEU A 145 -8.48 -22.08 11.00
N GLU A 146 -7.88 -22.18 9.82
CA GLU A 146 -6.41 -22.28 9.69
C GLU A 146 -5.69 -21.06 10.29
N GLU A 147 -6.27 -19.87 10.11
CA GLU A 147 -5.72 -18.62 10.67
C GLU A 147 -5.87 -18.55 12.19
N LEU A 148 -7.01 -19.00 12.73
CA LEU A 148 -7.24 -19.09 14.16
C LEU A 148 -6.30 -20.11 14.82
N GLU A 149 -6.11 -21.29 14.22
CA GLU A 149 -5.20 -22.32 14.72
C GLU A 149 -3.76 -21.80 14.81
N LYS A 150 -3.28 -21.10 13.78
CA LYS A 150 -1.98 -20.41 13.82
C LYS A 150 -1.91 -19.42 14.96
N THR A 151 -2.95 -18.62 15.15
CA THR A 151 -3.00 -17.60 16.21
C THR A 151 -2.97 -18.22 17.61
N ILE A 152 -3.78 -19.27 17.84
CA ILE A 152 -3.83 -19.98 19.12
C ILE A 152 -2.52 -20.74 19.38
N SER A 153 -1.86 -21.25 18.34
CA SER A 153 -0.57 -21.94 18.50
C SER A 153 0.54 -21.04 19.07
N LEU A 154 0.40 -19.70 19.00
CA LEU A 154 1.28 -18.76 19.68
C LEU A 154 1.33 -18.99 21.20
N LEU A 155 0.24 -19.48 21.80
CA LEU A 155 0.17 -19.82 23.24
C LEU A 155 1.05 -21.00 23.63
N ALA A 156 1.47 -21.84 22.66
CA ALA A 156 2.34 -22.98 22.92
C ALA A 156 3.83 -22.61 23.01
N PHE A 157 4.19 -21.35 22.72
CA PHE A 157 5.56 -20.87 22.75
C PHE A 157 5.80 -19.98 23.97
N ASP A 158 6.84 -20.29 24.74
CA ASP A 158 7.27 -19.45 25.88
C ASP A 158 7.80 -18.07 25.41
N ASP A 159 8.44 -18.03 24.24
CA ASP A 159 8.96 -16.81 23.61
C ASP A 159 8.35 -16.64 22.22
N ILE A 160 7.29 -15.83 22.17
CA ILE A 160 6.52 -15.51 20.96
C ILE A 160 7.41 -14.88 19.88
N ALA A 161 8.41 -14.08 20.26
CA ALA A 161 9.28 -13.38 19.31
C ALA A 161 10.23 -14.33 18.57
N LYS A 162 10.51 -15.51 19.14
CA LYS A 162 11.32 -16.56 18.50
C LYS A 162 10.47 -17.63 17.81
N SER A 163 9.15 -17.50 17.85
CA SER A 163 8.26 -18.41 17.16
C SER A 163 8.41 -18.30 15.63
N PRO A 164 8.23 -19.39 14.88
CA PRO A 164 8.05 -19.32 13.42
C PRO A 164 6.85 -18.45 13.00
N LEU A 165 5.98 -18.10 13.94
CA LEU A 165 4.80 -17.24 13.74
C LEU A 165 5.00 -15.83 14.32
N SER A 166 6.23 -15.44 14.61
CA SER A 166 6.59 -14.09 15.08
C SER A 166 6.06 -12.97 14.16
N SER A 167 5.95 -13.22 12.86
CA SER A 167 5.36 -12.28 11.89
C SER A 167 3.92 -11.87 12.19
N LEU A 168 3.13 -12.72 12.87
CA LEU A 168 1.76 -12.38 13.31
C LEU A 168 1.74 -11.30 14.39
N VAL A 169 2.83 -11.17 15.13
CA VAL A 169 2.96 -10.35 16.34
C VAL A 169 3.63 -9.00 16.03
N GLU A 170 4.28 -8.92 14.87
CA GLU A 170 4.99 -7.76 14.36
C GLU A 170 4.07 -6.59 13.99
N ALA A 171 4.69 -5.41 13.88
CA ALA A 171 4.02 -4.21 13.38
C ALA A 171 3.53 -4.37 11.92
N SER A 172 4.16 -5.24 11.14
CA SER A 172 3.78 -5.55 9.76
C SER A 172 2.35 -6.10 9.66
N GLN A 173 1.97 -7.03 10.55
CA GLN A 173 0.63 -7.58 10.61
C GLN A 173 -0.41 -6.51 11.00
N ARG A 174 -0.11 -5.69 12.02
CA ARG A 174 -0.98 -4.54 12.40
C ARG A 174 -1.16 -3.55 11.24
N GLN A 175 -0.10 -3.28 10.49
CA GLN A 175 -0.14 -2.41 9.33
C GLN A 175 -1.04 -2.98 8.23
N LYS A 176 -1.03 -4.30 8.02
CA LYS A 176 -1.91 -4.99 7.08
C LYS A 176 -3.38 -4.81 7.47
N THR A 177 -3.75 -5.15 8.70
CA THR A 177 -5.12 -4.99 9.22
C THR A 177 -5.59 -3.54 9.15
N ALA A 178 -4.74 -2.58 9.53
CA ALA A 178 -5.05 -1.16 9.42
C ALA A 178 -5.28 -0.70 7.96
N SER A 179 -4.51 -1.26 7.01
CA SER A 179 -4.65 -0.94 5.59
C SER A 179 -5.92 -1.53 4.99
N GLU A 180 -6.29 -2.77 5.36
CA GLU A 180 -7.55 -3.39 4.94
C GLU A 180 -8.76 -2.61 5.45
N LEU A 181 -8.72 -2.18 6.71
CA LEU A 181 -9.77 -1.35 7.30
C LEU A 181 -9.87 0.02 6.61
N ASN A 182 -8.75 0.69 6.36
CA ASN A 182 -8.73 1.95 5.62
C ASN A 182 -9.29 1.80 4.20
N ALA A 183 -8.97 0.70 3.51
CA ALA A 183 -9.52 0.42 2.20
C ALA A 183 -11.04 0.23 2.24
N ALA A 184 -11.57 -0.48 3.24
CA ALA A 184 -13.02 -0.66 3.40
C ALA A 184 -13.74 0.66 3.69
N ILE A 185 -13.16 1.54 4.51
CA ILE A 185 -13.71 2.88 4.77
C ILE A 185 -13.75 3.70 3.47
N LEU A 186 -12.67 3.71 2.70
CA LEU A 186 -12.63 4.43 1.41
C LEU A 186 -13.69 3.90 0.44
N VAL A 187 -13.83 2.59 0.32
CA VAL A 187 -14.86 1.97 -0.53
C VAL A 187 -16.27 2.35 -0.08
N SER A 188 -16.55 2.34 1.23
CA SER A 188 -17.84 2.76 1.78
C SER A 188 -18.16 4.23 1.47
N GLN A 189 -17.14 5.07 1.40
CA GLN A 189 -17.24 6.48 1.02
C GLN A 189 -17.26 6.68 -0.51
N SER A 190 -17.37 5.61 -1.32
CA SER A 190 -17.31 5.64 -2.79
C SER A 190 -15.99 6.17 -3.36
N HIS A 191 -14.87 5.93 -2.67
CA HIS A 191 -13.54 6.33 -3.09
C HIS A 191 -12.67 5.14 -3.51
N ASP A 192 -11.69 5.43 -4.36
CA ASP A 192 -10.64 4.49 -4.72
C ASP A 192 -9.80 4.15 -3.48
N LYS A 193 -9.64 2.85 -3.20
CA LYS A 193 -8.80 2.34 -2.11
C LYS A 193 -7.31 2.68 -2.26
N ASP A 194 -6.85 2.78 -3.51
CA ASP A 194 -5.45 2.97 -3.86
C ASP A 194 -5.25 4.38 -4.43
N PRO A 195 -4.18 5.09 -4.01
CA PRO A 195 -3.86 6.38 -4.60
C PRO A 195 -3.46 6.22 -6.08
N LYS A 196 -3.95 7.14 -6.91
CA LYS A 196 -3.72 7.09 -8.36
C LYS A 196 -2.23 7.27 -8.72
N LEU A 197 -1.49 8.05 -7.94
CA LEU A 197 -0.10 8.37 -8.23
C LEU A 197 0.82 7.13 -8.22
N PRO A 198 0.90 6.31 -7.16
CA PRO A 198 1.63 5.04 -7.18
C PRO A 198 1.21 4.09 -8.31
N THR A 199 -0.08 4.06 -8.67
CA THR A 199 -0.57 3.23 -9.78
C THR A 199 0.01 3.69 -11.12
N ILE A 200 0.04 5.00 -11.37
CA ILE A 200 0.66 5.58 -12.57
C ILE A 200 2.17 5.29 -12.59
N LEU A 201 2.86 5.39 -11.46
CA LEU A 201 4.30 5.08 -11.37
C LEU A 201 4.58 3.60 -11.66
N LYS A 202 3.75 2.68 -11.15
CA LYS A 202 3.85 1.25 -11.48
C LYS A 202 3.57 0.98 -12.96
N LEU A 203 2.57 1.67 -13.54
CA LEU A 203 2.26 1.57 -14.96
C LEU A 203 3.41 2.07 -15.83
N LEU A 204 4.04 3.18 -15.44
CA LEU A 204 5.24 3.70 -16.09
C LEU A 204 6.37 2.66 -16.04
N GLN A 205 6.66 2.10 -14.87
CA GLN A 205 7.70 1.07 -14.73
C GLN A 205 7.41 -0.15 -15.61
N TRP A 206 6.17 -0.63 -15.63
CA TRP A 206 5.72 -1.71 -16.50
C TRP A 206 5.87 -1.37 -17.99
N ALA A 207 5.48 -0.15 -18.39
CA ALA A 207 5.60 0.30 -19.78
C ALA A 207 7.06 0.36 -20.22
N GLN A 208 7.96 0.89 -19.38
CA GLN A 208 9.39 0.90 -19.67
C GLN A 208 9.95 -0.52 -19.82
N ASN A 209 9.62 -1.44 -18.92
CA ASN A 209 10.07 -2.83 -19.01
C ASN A 209 9.57 -3.55 -20.28
N ASN A 210 8.35 -3.24 -20.75
CA ASN A 210 7.85 -3.80 -22.00
C ASN A 210 8.50 -3.21 -23.26
N LEU A 211 9.07 -2.01 -23.14
CA LEU A 211 9.79 -1.35 -24.23
C LEU A 211 11.24 -1.83 -24.29
N ASP A 212 11.83 -2.30 -23.18
CA ASP A 212 13.21 -2.81 -23.12
C ASP A 212 13.49 -3.91 -24.17
N ASP A 213 12.51 -4.78 -24.45
CA ASP A 213 12.64 -5.85 -25.46
C ASP A 213 12.59 -5.37 -26.92
N LYS A 214 12.21 -4.10 -27.14
CA LYS A 214 11.82 -3.60 -28.47
C LYS A 214 12.57 -2.35 -28.91
N LEU A 215 12.94 -1.48 -27.98
CA LEU A 215 13.50 -0.16 -28.25
C LEU A 215 14.58 0.19 -27.22
N THR A 216 15.56 0.97 -27.66
CA THR A 216 16.46 1.70 -26.77
C THR A 216 15.93 3.12 -26.62
N PHE A 217 15.63 3.54 -25.40
CA PHE A 217 14.99 4.83 -25.12
C PHE A 217 15.48 5.41 -23.78
N PRO A 218 15.33 6.72 -23.54
CA PRO A 218 15.64 7.33 -22.25
C PRO A 218 14.69 6.84 -21.15
N ARG A 219 15.25 6.26 -20.09
CA ARG A 219 14.48 5.70 -18.98
C ARG A 219 14.34 6.71 -17.85
N LEU A 220 13.14 6.89 -17.34
CA LEU A 220 12.88 7.66 -16.13
C LEU A 220 13.22 6.83 -14.90
N ASN A 221 14.21 7.28 -14.12
CA ASN A 221 14.54 6.66 -12.85
C ASN A 221 13.75 7.31 -11.70
N ILE A 222 12.63 6.67 -11.33
CA ILE A 222 11.72 7.16 -10.28
C ILE A 222 12.43 7.24 -8.91
N ASN A 223 13.47 6.43 -8.67
CA ASN A 223 14.20 6.41 -7.40
C ASN A 223 15.34 7.45 -7.32
N ASN A 224 15.69 8.07 -8.45
CA ASN A 224 16.73 9.10 -8.53
C ASN A 224 16.16 10.39 -9.13
N ASN A 225 15.26 11.04 -8.38
CA ASN A 225 14.65 12.33 -8.74
C ASN A 225 13.94 12.38 -10.10
N ALA A 226 13.50 11.24 -10.64
CA ALA A 226 12.93 11.16 -11.99
C ALA A 226 13.88 11.67 -13.09
N GLU A 227 15.18 11.47 -12.93
CA GLU A 227 16.16 11.77 -13.99
C GLU A 227 16.03 10.77 -15.15
N LEU A 228 16.18 11.28 -16.39
CA LEU A 228 16.26 10.46 -17.59
C LEU A 228 17.69 9.89 -17.72
N SER A 229 17.84 8.59 -17.51
CA SER A 229 19.07 7.86 -17.82
C SER A 229 18.94 7.25 -19.21
N THR A 230 19.92 7.51 -20.08
CA THR A 230 20.14 6.65 -21.25
C THR A 230 20.77 5.35 -20.75
N ILE A 231 20.29 4.20 -21.22
CA ILE A 231 21.03 2.95 -21.02
C ILE A 231 22.30 3.09 -21.86
N ASP A 232 23.37 3.61 -21.27
CA ASP A 232 24.71 3.42 -21.80
C ASP A 232 25.00 1.93 -21.65
N ASN A 233 25.03 1.22 -22.78
CA ASN A 233 25.37 -0.21 -22.88
C ASN A 233 26.83 -0.51 -22.48
N ASN A 234 27.37 0.13 -21.45
CA ASN A 234 28.78 0.08 -21.06
C ASN A 234 29.02 0.17 -19.54
N SER A 235 28.18 -0.46 -18.71
CA SER A 235 28.51 -0.62 -17.28
C SER A 235 28.37 -2.04 -16.69
N ASP A 236 28.01 -3.06 -17.48
CA ASP A 236 27.94 -4.46 -17.00
C ASP A 236 28.99 -5.38 -17.65
N SER A 237 30.23 -4.93 -17.74
CA SER A 237 31.35 -5.84 -18.05
C SER A 237 32.69 -5.33 -17.52
N ASP A 238 32.85 -5.18 -16.20
CA ASP A 238 34.05 -5.64 -15.46
C ASP A 238 33.97 -5.23 -13.98
N SER A 239 33.29 -6.02 -13.16
CA SER A 239 33.59 -6.05 -11.72
C SER A 239 33.35 -7.44 -11.10
N MET A 240 33.57 -8.49 -11.88
CA MET A 240 33.81 -9.82 -11.36
C MET A 240 34.86 -10.50 -12.23
N ILE A 241 36.13 -10.36 -11.83
CA ILE A 241 37.15 -11.41 -11.67
C ILE A 241 38.46 -10.70 -11.30
N GLU A 242 38.72 -10.58 -9.99
CA GLU A 242 39.93 -11.09 -9.31
C GLU A 242 39.76 -10.94 -7.79
#